data_AF-A0A544XG63-F1
#
_entry.id   AF-A0A544XG63-F1
#
_cell.length_a   1.000
_cell.length_b   1.000
_cell.length_c   1.000
_cell.angle_alpha   90.00
_cell.angle_beta   90.00
_cell.angle_gamma   90.00
#
_symmetry.space_group_name_H-M   'P 1'
#
loop_
_entity.id
_entity.type
_entity.pdbx_description
1 polymer ?
#
loop_
_entity_poly.entity_id
_entity_poly.type
_entity_poly.pdbx_seq_one_letter_code
_entity_poly.pdbx_strand_id
1 'polypeptide(L)'
;MEGNRQGRRRRRGPKRRRVVQFSLDDGEYAELEEAAARDGLSRGAYAANAALTAARGQAGPQVPVLREALRELMRASEQVRKIGVNLNQTVAALHATGEVPPTLRLYAAACMRFVARLDEAAHAVLKKIP
;
A
#
# COMPACT_ATOMS: atom_id res chain seq x y z
N MET A 1 -23.96 26.87 47.15
CA MET A 1 -23.04 25.74 46.90
C MET A 1 -23.89 24.58 46.41
N GLU A 2 -23.73 24.13 45.17
CA GLU A 2 -24.07 22.74 44.78
C GLU A 2 -23.49 22.44 43.40
N GLY A 3 -22.35 21.76 43.41
CA GLY A 3 -21.61 21.37 42.21
C GLY A 3 -22.19 20.10 41.59
N ASN A 4 -22.62 20.25 40.34
CA ASN A 4 -22.96 19.20 39.38
C ASN A 4 -21.87 18.11 39.31
N ARG A 5 -22.16 16.91 39.83
CA ARG A 5 -21.28 15.73 39.71
C ARG A 5 -21.61 14.97 38.42
N GLN A 6 -21.01 15.40 37.32
CA GLN A 6 -21.06 14.67 36.05
C GLN A 6 -20.07 13.50 36.01
N GLY A 7 -20.63 12.29 35.90
CA GLY A 7 -20.15 11.27 34.96
C GLY A 7 -18.85 10.54 35.27
N ARG A 8 -18.90 9.49 36.11
CA ARG A 8 -17.85 8.46 36.12
C ARG A 8 -18.23 7.31 35.19
N ARG A 9 -17.86 7.43 33.91
CA ARG A 9 -18.03 6.39 32.89
C ARG A 9 -17.23 5.14 33.32
N ARG A 10 -17.95 4.09 33.77
CA ARG A 10 -17.34 2.82 34.21
C ARG A 10 -16.62 2.15 33.03
N ARG A 11 -15.31 1.91 33.16
CA ARG A 11 -14.54 1.09 32.20
C ARG A 11 -15.03 -0.36 32.28
N ARG A 12 -15.81 -0.82 31.30
CA ARG A 12 -16.24 -2.22 31.15
C ARG A 12 -15.31 -2.92 30.15
N GLY A 13 -14.40 -3.74 30.67
CA GLY A 13 -13.59 -4.67 29.89
C GLY A 13 -12.69 -5.49 30.83
N PRO A 14 -12.39 -6.77 30.52
CA PRO A 14 -11.50 -7.57 31.34
C PRO A 14 -10.13 -6.89 31.47
N LYS A 15 -9.59 -6.85 32.69
CA LYS A 15 -8.29 -6.22 32.97
C LYS A 15 -7.21 -6.91 32.12
N ARG A 16 -6.56 -6.16 31.23
CA ARG A 16 -5.42 -6.67 30.45
C ARG A 16 -4.36 -7.17 31.42
N ARG A 17 -3.98 -8.45 31.32
CA ARG A 17 -3.13 -9.14 32.32
C ARG A 17 -1.63 -8.90 32.15
N ARG A 18 -1.18 -8.46 30.97
CA ARG A 18 0.24 -8.23 30.66
C ARG A 18 0.50 -6.74 30.41
N VAL A 19 1.59 -6.23 30.96
CA VAL A 19 2.02 -4.84 30.84
C VAL A 19 3.41 -4.83 30.22
N VAL A 20 3.62 -3.93 29.26
CA VAL A 20 4.92 -3.63 28.66
C VAL A 20 5.25 -2.18 29.02
N GLN A 21 6.46 -1.94 29.50
CA GLN A 21 6.98 -0.62 29.84
C GLN A 21 8.27 -0.39 29.05
N PHE A 22 8.48 0.85 28.63
CA PHE A 22 9.72 1.32 28.01
C PHE A 22 10.01 2.72 28.54
N SER A 23 11.30 3.06 28.62
CA SER A 23 11.77 4.36 29.05
C SER A 23 12.03 5.23 27.83
N LEU A 24 11.81 6.54 27.99
CA LEU A 24 12.07 7.55 26.98
C LEU A 24 12.96 8.63 27.58
N ASP A 25 13.84 9.21 26.78
CA ASP A 25 14.42 10.50 27.10
C ASP A 25 13.41 11.65 26.89
N ASP A 26 13.80 12.87 27.26
CA ASP A 26 12.92 14.03 27.16
C ASP A 26 12.51 14.35 25.71
N GLY A 27 13.40 14.11 24.75
CA GLY A 27 13.14 14.33 23.32
C GLY A 27 12.15 13.30 22.77
N GLU A 28 12.42 12.02 23.01
CA GLU A 28 11.54 10.93 22.62
C GLU A 28 10.15 11.05 23.28
N TYR A 29 10.10 11.55 24.52
CA TYR A 29 8.85 11.82 25.23
C TYR A 29 8.04 12.93 24.56
N ALA A 30 8.70 14.04 24.20
CA ALA A 30 8.07 15.16 23.51
C ALA A 30 7.52 14.74 22.14
N GLU A 31 8.30 13.99 21.35
CA GLU A 31 7.87 13.47 20.05
C GLU A 31 6.62 12.58 20.17
N LEU A 32 6.60 11.70 21.18
CA LEU A 32 5.46 10.82 21.43
C LEU A 32 4.23 11.62 21.89
N GLU A 33 4.42 12.68 22.67
CA GLU A 33 3.35 13.57 23.09
C GLU A 33 2.73 14.33 21.92
N GLU A 34 3.54 14.91 21.04
CA GLU A 34 3.07 15.58 19.84
C GLU A 34 2.32 14.63 18.91
N ALA A 35 2.86 13.43 18.69
CA ALA A 35 2.22 12.44 17.82
C ALA A 35 0.88 11.96 18.40
N ALA A 36 0.80 11.74 19.70
CA ALA A 36 -0.44 11.41 20.37
C ALA A 36 -1.47 12.55 20.28
N ALA A 37 -1.03 13.81 20.41
CA ALA A 37 -1.88 14.98 20.26
C ALA A 37 -2.43 15.12 18.84
N ARG A 38 -1.61 14.90 17.80
CA ARG A 38 -2.04 14.91 16.39
C ARG A 38 -3.16 13.89 16.12
N ASP A 39 -3.10 12.73 16.78
CA ASP A 39 -4.08 11.65 16.60
C ASP A 39 -5.27 11.74 17.59
N GLY A 40 -5.30 12.74 18.48
CA GLY A 40 -6.35 12.88 19.50
C GLY A 40 -6.34 11.73 20.54
N LEU A 41 -5.18 11.09 20.73
CA LEU A 41 -5.01 9.95 21.62
C LEU A 41 -4.25 10.34 22.89
N SER A 42 -4.50 9.62 23.99
CA SER A 42 -3.57 9.67 25.13
C SER A 42 -2.24 9.03 24.74
N ARG A 43 -1.12 9.53 25.26
CA ARG A 43 0.24 8.97 25.07
C ARG A 43 0.30 7.43 25.16
N GLY A 44 -0.28 6.85 26.21
CA GLY A 44 -0.31 5.39 26.40
C GLY A 44 -1.18 4.65 25.38
N ALA A 45 -2.26 5.28 24.90
CA ALA A 45 -3.09 4.73 23.84
C ALA A 45 -2.38 4.79 22.49
N TYR A 46 -1.71 5.91 22.20
CA TYR A 46 -0.88 6.07 21.00
C TYR A 46 0.27 5.05 20.99
N ALA A 47 1.04 4.95 22.07
CA ALA A 47 2.13 3.98 22.19
C ALA A 47 1.66 2.53 22.00
N ALA A 48 0.54 2.16 22.63
CA ALA A 48 -0.04 0.83 22.46
C ALA A 48 -0.54 0.60 21.02
N ASN A 49 -1.14 1.61 20.39
CA ASN A 49 -1.60 1.53 19.01
C ASN A 49 -0.42 1.35 18.06
N ALA A 50 0.62 2.18 18.18
CA ALA A 50 1.83 2.11 17.37
C ALA A 50 2.53 0.75 17.53
N ALA A 51 2.76 0.30 18.76
CA ALA A 51 3.42 -0.98 19.03
C ALA A 51 2.63 -2.19 18.49
N LEU A 52 1.30 -2.21 18.65
CA LEU A 52 0.47 -3.29 18.12
C LEU A 52 0.35 -3.23 16.58
N THR A 53 0.33 -2.04 16.01
CA THR A 53 0.31 -1.83 14.55
C THR A 53 1.63 -2.34 13.95
N ALA A 54 2.77 -2.04 14.59
CA ALA A 54 4.07 -2.57 14.19
C ALA A 54 4.15 -4.09 14.33
N ALA A 55 3.71 -4.64 15.46
CA ALA A 55 3.70 -6.10 15.67
C ALA A 55 2.79 -6.86 14.69
N ARG A 56 1.80 -6.19 14.09
CA ARG A 56 0.92 -6.75 13.05
C ARG A 56 1.48 -6.58 11.63
N GLY A 57 2.67 -6.00 11.47
CA GLY A 57 3.21 -5.64 10.15
C GLY A 57 2.45 -4.50 9.46
N GLN A 58 1.68 -3.73 10.24
CA GLN A 58 0.83 -2.63 9.74
C GLN A 58 1.46 -1.25 10.01
N ALA A 59 2.53 -1.18 10.82
CA ALA A 59 3.30 0.05 10.96
C ALA A 59 4.34 0.06 9.86
N GLY A 60 4.19 0.98 8.91
CA GLY A 60 5.15 1.17 7.84
C GLY A 60 5.06 2.58 7.28
N PRO A 61 6.20 3.27 7.07
CA PRO A 61 6.27 4.51 6.29
C PRO A 61 5.99 4.31 4.78
N GLN A 62 5.51 3.15 4.35
CA GLN A 62 5.56 2.75 2.94
C GLN A 62 4.22 2.87 2.21
N VAL A 63 3.12 3.23 2.87
CA VAL A 63 1.79 3.27 2.22
C VAL A 63 1.74 4.25 1.03
N PRO A 64 2.34 5.46 1.09
CA PRO A 64 2.31 6.36 -0.06
C PRO A 64 3.17 5.87 -1.23
N VAL A 65 4.42 5.49 -0.95
CA VAL A 65 5.40 5.02 -1.95
C VAL A 65 4.94 3.71 -2.60
N LEU A 66 4.44 2.77 -1.81
CA LEU A 66 3.89 1.51 -2.31
C LEU A 66 2.61 1.75 -3.13
N ARG A 67 1.73 2.66 -2.69
CA ARG A 67 0.52 2.99 -3.44
C ARG A 67 0.83 3.66 -4.77
N GLU A 68 1.87 4.50 -4.82
CA GLU A 68 2.33 5.12 -6.06
C GLU A 68 2.95 4.09 -7.01
N ALA A 69 3.85 3.24 -6.51
CA ALA A 69 4.44 2.14 -7.28
C ALA A 69 3.38 1.16 -7.82
N LEU A 70 2.36 0.84 -7.02
CA LEU A 70 1.22 0.01 -7.45
C LEU A 70 0.38 0.71 -8.53
N ARG A 71 0.15 2.03 -8.43
CA ARG A 71 -0.56 2.78 -9.48
C ARG A 71 0.22 2.79 -10.79
N GLU A 72 1.53 2.96 -10.75
CA GLU A 72 2.38 2.92 -11.94
C GLU A 72 2.34 1.54 -12.60
N LEU A 73 2.42 0.48 -11.79
CA LEU A 73 2.29 -0.90 -12.29
C LEU A 73 0.92 -1.15 -12.95
N MET A 74 -0.18 -0.71 -12.32
CA MET A 74 -1.52 -0.85 -12.90
C MET A 74 -1.68 -0.09 -14.22
N ARG A 75 -1.09 1.11 -14.33
CA ARG A 75 -1.09 1.89 -15.58
C ARG A 75 -0.32 1.17 -16.69
N ALA A 76 0.85 0.61 -16.37
CA ALA A 76 1.65 -0.16 -17.31
C ALA A 76 0.90 -1.42 -17.78
N SER A 77 0.24 -2.14 -16.88
CA SER A 77 -0.59 -3.32 -17.21
C SER A 77 -1.75 -2.98 -18.15
N GLU A 78 -2.41 -1.84 -17.96
CA GLU A 78 -3.49 -1.39 -18.86
C GLU A 78 -2.98 -1.05 -20.26
N GLN A 79 -1.79 -0.45 -20.37
CA GLN A 79 -1.15 -0.19 -21.66
C GLN A 79 -0.81 -1.50 -22.39
N VAL A 80 -0.27 -2.50 -21.68
CA VAL A 80 0.01 -3.82 -22.25
C VAL A 80 -1.27 -4.50 -22.73
N ARG A 81 -2.35 -4.42 -21.94
CA ARG A 81 -3.66 -4.97 -22.32
C ARG A 81 -4.17 -4.38 -23.64
N LYS A 82 -4.07 -3.06 -23.83
CA LYS A 82 -4.48 -2.38 -25.07
C LYS A 82 -3.69 -2.85 -26.29
N ILE A 83 -2.37 -3.00 -26.15
CA ILE A 83 -1.51 -3.47 -27.25
C ILE A 83 -1.83 -4.95 -27.57
N GLY A 84 -2.06 -5.79 -26.56
CA GLY A 84 -2.49 -7.17 -26.74
C GLY A 84 -3.81 -7.28 -27.51
N VAL A 85 -4.78 -6.40 -27.22
CA VAL A 85 -6.04 -6.31 -27.98
C VAL A 85 -5.79 -5.95 -29.45
N ASN A 86 -4.95 -4.95 -29.73
CA ASN A 86 -4.63 -4.54 -31.10
C ASN A 86 -3.91 -5.65 -31.88
N LEU A 87 -3.02 -6.40 -31.22
CA LEU A 87 -2.37 -7.56 -31.83
C LEU A 87 -3.39 -8.65 -32.16
N ASN A 88 -4.30 -8.97 -31.24
CA ASN A 88 -5.34 -9.97 -31.45
C ASN A 88 -6.27 -9.58 -32.60
N GLN A 89 -6.59 -8.29 -32.76
CA GLN A 89 -7.33 -7.77 -33.91
C GLN A 89 -6.56 -7.95 -35.22
N THR A 90 -5.24 -7.71 -35.21
CA THR A 90 -4.39 -7.88 -36.40
C THR A 90 -4.31 -9.35 -36.83
N VAL A 91 -4.24 -10.27 -35.86
CA VAL A 91 -4.27 -11.73 -36.12
C VAL A 91 -5.65 -12.17 -36.64
N ALA A 92 -6.74 -11.64 -36.07
CA ALA A 92 -8.08 -11.93 -36.57
C ALA A 92 -8.27 -11.45 -38.01
N ALA A 93 -7.74 -10.28 -38.36
CA ALA A 93 -7.73 -9.78 -39.74
C ALA A 93 -6.92 -10.67 -40.69
N LEU A 94 -5.75 -11.17 -40.25
CA LEU A 94 -4.98 -12.17 -41.00
C LEU A 94 -5.81 -13.45 -41.23
N HIS A 95 -6.44 -14.01 -40.20
CA HIS A 95 -7.26 -15.21 -40.34
C HIS A 95 -8.46 -15.01 -41.27
N ALA A 96 -9.02 -13.79 -41.34
CA ALA A 96 -10.15 -13.47 -42.20
C ALA A 96 -9.75 -13.21 -43.66
N THR A 97 -8.58 -12.64 -43.91
CA THR A 97 -8.14 -12.20 -45.24
C THR A 97 -7.13 -13.14 -45.90
N GLY A 98 -6.44 -13.98 -45.12
CA GLY A 98 -5.34 -14.83 -45.59
C GLY A 98 -4.03 -14.09 -45.84
N GLU A 99 -4.02 -12.76 -45.72
CA GLU A 99 -2.84 -11.93 -45.98
C GLU A 99 -2.18 -11.48 -44.66
N VAL A 100 -0.85 -11.56 -44.59
CA VAL A 100 -0.08 -11.14 -43.41
C VAL A 100 0.06 -9.62 -43.39
N PRO A 101 -0.55 -8.92 -42.42
CA PRO A 101 -0.40 -7.47 -42.34
C PRO A 101 1.07 -7.14 -42.04
N PRO A 102 1.69 -6.18 -42.76
CA PRO A 102 3.11 -5.84 -42.58
C PRO A 102 3.44 -5.36 -41.15
N THR A 103 2.43 -4.90 -40.40
CA THR A 103 2.55 -4.44 -39.02
C THR A 103 2.53 -5.56 -37.98
N LEU A 104 2.16 -6.79 -38.35
CA LEU A 104 1.96 -7.91 -37.41
C LEU A 104 3.24 -8.27 -36.64
N ARG A 105 4.38 -8.40 -37.36
CA ARG A 105 5.68 -8.66 -36.71
C ARG A 105 6.11 -7.50 -35.82
N LEU A 106 5.82 -6.27 -36.24
CA LEU A 106 6.21 -5.06 -35.51
C LEU A 106 5.47 -5.00 -34.15
N TYR A 107 4.16 -5.25 -34.16
CA TYR A 107 3.35 -5.26 -32.95
C TYR A 107 3.63 -6.46 -32.05
N ALA A 108 3.91 -7.64 -32.61
CA ALA A 108 4.32 -8.81 -31.83
C ALA A 108 5.66 -8.56 -31.09
N ALA A 109 6.65 -8.00 -31.79
CA ALA A 109 7.94 -7.66 -31.17
C ALA A 109 7.82 -6.54 -30.12
N ALA A 110 6.96 -5.55 -30.36
CA ALA A 110 6.66 -4.53 -29.37
C ALA A 110 6.00 -5.12 -28.12
N CYS A 111 5.00 -5.99 -28.29
CA CYS A 111 4.34 -6.71 -27.18
C CYS A 111 5.35 -7.45 -26.30
N MET A 112 6.24 -8.25 -26.88
CA MET A 112 7.21 -9.04 -26.09
C MET A 112 8.15 -8.16 -25.27
N ARG A 113 8.64 -7.05 -25.85
CA ARG A 113 9.49 -6.09 -25.13
C ARG A 113 8.73 -5.40 -23.98
N PHE A 114 7.47 -5.07 -24.18
CA PHE A 114 6.66 -4.45 -23.14
C PHE A 114 6.31 -5.42 -22.01
N VAL A 115 5.97 -6.68 -22.32
CA VAL A 115 5.73 -7.72 -21.30
C VAL A 115 6.99 -7.94 -20.46
N ALA A 116 8.16 -8.07 -21.08
CA ALA A 116 9.42 -8.22 -20.35
C ALA A 116 9.70 -7.04 -19.41
N ARG A 117 9.49 -5.80 -19.87
CA ARG A 117 9.64 -4.60 -19.03
C ARG A 117 8.61 -4.51 -17.91
N LEU A 118 7.39 -5.01 -18.15
CA LEU A 118 6.34 -5.08 -17.13
C LEU A 118 6.71 -6.09 -16.04
N ASP A 119 7.22 -7.26 -16.43
CA ASP A 119 7.70 -8.28 -15.49
C ASP A 119 8.89 -7.77 -14.66
N GLU A 120 9.84 -7.06 -15.28
CA GLU A 120 10.95 -6.42 -14.55
C GLU A 120 10.46 -5.37 -13.54
N ALA A 121 9.50 -4.52 -13.95
CA ALA A 121 8.90 -3.52 -13.07
C ALA A 121 8.14 -4.18 -11.91
N ALA A 122 7.38 -5.24 -12.18
CA ALA A 122 6.68 -6.02 -11.15
C ALA A 122 7.66 -6.66 -10.15
N HIS A 123 8.76 -7.25 -10.63
CA HIS A 123 9.81 -7.81 -9.76
C HIS A 123 10.51 -6.73 -8.92
N ALA A 124 10.74 -5.54 -9.47
CA ALA A 124 11.31 -4.43 -8.74
C ALA A 124 10.38 -3.92 -7.63
N VAL A 125 9.06 -3.94 -7.87
CA VAL A 125 8.06 -3.62 -6.84
C VAL A 125 8.02 -4.72 -5.77
N LEU A 126 8.02 -5.99 -6.16
CA LEU A 126 8.03 -7.12 -5.21
C LEU A 126 9.24 -7.08 -4.27
N LYS A 127 10.43 -6.73 -4.77
CA LYS A 127 11.64 -6.57 -3.95
C LYS A 127 11.59 -5.43 -2.94
N LYS A 128 10.68 -4.46 -3.12
CA LYS A 128 10.49 -3.31 -2.23
C LYS A 128 9.43 -3.56 -1.16
N ILE A 129 8.67 -4.64 -1.27
CA ILE A 129 7.73 -5.10 -0.26
C ILE A 129 8.50 -6.00 0.71
N PRO A 130 8.49 -5.72 2.03
CA PRO A 130 9.15 -6.55 3.03
C PRO A 130 8.50 -7.92 3.22
#